data_AF-A0A6A6MQ10-F1
#
_entry.id   AF-A0A6A6MQ10-F1
#
_cell.length_a   1.000
_cell.length_b   1.000
_cell.length_c   1.000
_cell.angle_alpha   90.00
_cell.angle_beta   90.00
_cell.angle_gamma   90.00
#
_symmetry.space_group_name_H-M   'P 1'
#
loop_
_entity.id
_entity.type
_entity.pdbx_description
1 polymer ?
#
loop_
_entity_poly.entity_id
_entity_poly.type
_entity_poly.pdbx_seq_one_letter_code
_entity_poly.pdbx_strand_id
1 'polypeptide(L)'
;MTYKTELDLPIPQLLQVAKSANSLIRLGIDIGGGTGTFGARMKQYNVTVITTTMNFNAPNNEVVAIRVNRWIPLKMMEFLFYDVDRVLRGGGYFWLDHFFSKGVDLDKIYGPLIGKLGYKKVKWAVGNKTDSSGLKNGEVYLTALLQKPVSR
;
A
#
# COMPACT_ATOMS: atom_id res chain seq x y z
N MET A 1 13.32 -14.60 8.65
CA MET A 1 12.54 -14.27 7.43
C MET A 1 13.52 -13.74 6.42
N THR A 2 13.63 -14.38 5.27
CA THR A 2 14.66 -14.08 4.28
C THR A 2 14.17 -12.93 3.39
N TYR A 3 14.91 -11.82 3.40
CA TYR A 3 14.75 -10.72 2.46
C TYR A 3 15.17 -11.23 1.09
N LYS A 4 14.23 -11.33 0.15
CA LYS A 4 14.52 -11.83 -1.20
C LYS A 4 14.72 -10.68 -2.17
N THR A 5 14.05 -9.55 -1.94
CA THR A 5 14.10 -8.40 -2.83
C THR A 5 14.04 -7.06 -2.09
N GLU A 6 14.48 -5.99 -2.76
CA GLU A 6 14.32 -4.60 -2.30
C GLU A 6 12.84 -4.19 -2.13
N LEU A 7 11.88 -4.92 -2.71
CA LEU A 7 10.45 -4.67 -2.53
C LEU A 7 9.92 -5.18 -1.19
N ASP A 8 10.64 -6.07 -0.51
CA ASP A 8 10.16 -6.65 0.74
C ASP A 8 10.16 -5.61 1.87
N LEU A 9 9.04 -5.54 2.59
CA LEU A 9 8.93 -4.83 3.87
C LEU A 9 8.18 -5.73 4.88
N PRO A 10 8.88 -6.64 5.57
CA PRO A 10 8.25 -7.50 6.57
C PRO A 10 7.66 -6.69 7.73
N ILE A 11 6.54 -7.18 8.30
CA ILE A 11 5.88 -6.56 9.46
C ILE A 11 6.85 -6.22 10.62
N PRO A 12 7.78 -7.11 11.03
CA PRO A 12 8.76 -6.75 12.07
C PRO A 12 9.57 -5.50 11.73
N GLN A 13 9.97 -5.34 10.47
CA GLN A 13 10.73 -4.18 10.02
C GLN A 13 9.86 -2.92 10.01
N LEU A 14 8.61 -3.01 9.53
CA LEU A 14 7.65 -1.91 9.62
C LEU A 14 7.48 -1.42 11.06
N LEU A 15 7.28 -2.35 12.00
CA LEU A 15 7.10 -2.03 13.41
C LEU A 15 8.36 -1.44 14.04
N GLN A 16 9.54 -1.93 13.65
CA GLN A 16 10.83 -1.39 14.09
C GLN A 16 11.06 0.05 13.61
N VAL A 17 10.75 0.33 12.33
CA VAL A 17 10.84 1.67 11.73
C VAL A 17 9.88 2.64 12.43
N ALA A 18 8.65 2.21 12.72
CA ALA A 18 7.72 3.04 13.45
C ALA A 18 8.22 3.33 14.87
N LYS A 19 8.71 2.30 15.57
CA LYS A 19 9.24 2.42 16.93
C LYS A 19 10.45 3.36 17.01
N SER A 20 11.37 3.31 16.03
CA SER A 20 12.54 4.20 16.00
C SER A 20 12.18 5.67 15.76
N ALA A 21 11.03 5.93 15.13
CA ALA A 21 10.46 7.26 14.98
C ALA A 21 9.51 7.66 16.12
N ASN A 22 9.58 6.97 17.27
CA ASN A 22 8.73 7.21 18.44
C ASN A 22 7.22 7.04 18.16
N SER A 23 6.86 6.19 17.20
CA SER A 23 5.47 5.90 16.82
C SER A 23 5.16 4.42 17.05
N LEU A 24 4.22 4.14 17.95
CA LEU A 24 3.75 2.77 18.17
C LEU A 24 2.50 2.53 17.34
N ILE A 25 2.60 1.63 16.35
CA ILE A 25 1.45 1.18 15.56
C ILE A 25 0.64 0.22 16.43
N ARG A 26 -0.58 0.63 16.82
CA ARG A 26 -1.52 -0.20 17.60
C ARG A 26 -2.85 -0.44 16.87
N LEU A 27 -3.15 0.40 15.89
CA LEU A 27 -4.31 0.33 15.03
C LEU A 27 -3.86 0.56 13.58
N GLY A 28 -4.34 -0.29 12.67
CA GLY A 28 -4.15 -0.14 11.23
C GLY A 28 -5.47 -0.29 10.49
N ILE A 29 -5.54 0.29 9.29
CA ILE A 29 -6.62 0.06 8.33
C ILE A 29 -6.00 -0.67 7.14
N ASP A 30 -6.59 -1.79 6.76
CA ASP A 30 -6.19 -2.60 5.62
C ASP A 30 -7.27 -2.48 4.53
N ILE A 31 -6.91 -1.91 3.39
CA ILE A 31 -7.83 -1.63 2.29
C ILE A 31 -7.59 -2.65 1.18
N GLY A 32 -8.60 -3.48 0.91
CA GLY A 32 -8.48 -4.57 -0.06
C GLY A 32 -7.82 -5.83 0.51
N GLY A 33 -7.95 -6.07 1.82
CA GLY A 33 -7.21 -7.12 2.55
C GLY A 33 -7.48 -8.58 2.16
N GLY A 34 -8.36 -8.82 1.17
CA GLY A 34 -8.60 -10.14 0.59
C GLY A 34 -8.95 -11.20 1.64
N THR A 35 -8.09 -12.21 1.79
CA THR A 35 -8.23 -13.33 2.74
C THR A 35 -7.91 -12.97 4.20
N GLY A 36 -7.55 -11.72 4.50
CA GLY A 36 -7.28 -11.24 5.86
C GLY A 36 -5.92 -11.63 6.44
N THR A 37 -5.00 -12.15 5.62
CA THR A 37 -3.68 -12.64 6.07
C THR A 37 -2.84 -11.55 6.72
N PHE A 38 -2.89 -10.32 6.21
CA PHE A 38 -2.18 -9.19 6.79
C PHE A 38 -2.69 -8.89 8.21
N GLY A 39 -4.02 -8.74 8.37
CA GLY A 39 -4.64 -8.51 9.68
C GLY A 39 -4.32 -9.63 10.68
N ALA A 40 -4.42 -10.89 10.27
CA ALA A 40 -4.07 -12.04 11.11
C ALA A 40 -2.61 -11.99 11.60
N ARG A 41 -1.68 -11.59 10.72
CA ARG A 41 -0.26 -11.48 11.06
C ARG A 41 0.02 -10.29 11.98
N MET A 42 -0.62 -9.15 11.75
CA MET A 42 -0.52 -7.97 12.61
C MET A 42 -1.01 -8.24 14.04
N LYS A 43 -2.04 -9.10 14.20
CA LYS A 43 -2.53 -9.52 15.52
C LYS A 43 -1.48 -10.24 16.36
N GLN A 44 -0.57 -11.00 15.74
CA GLN A 44 0.55 -11.66 16.44
C GLN A 44 1.53 -10.65 17.09
N TYR A 45 1.54 -9.40 16.60
CA TYR A 45 2.32 -8.29 17.16
C TYR A 45 1.48 -7.34 18.01
N ASN A 46 0.31 -7.80 18.47
CA ASN A 46 -0.65 -7.03 19.27
C ASN A 46 -1.15 -5.74 18.59
N VAL A 47 -1.21 -5.73 17.25
CA VAL A 47 -1.81 -4.65 16.47
C VAL A 47 -3.23 -5.05 16.06
N THR A 48 -4.19 -4.18 16.32
CA THR A 48 -5.56 -4.33 15.81
C THR A 48 -5.63 -3.78 14.39
N VAL A 49 -6.21 -4.54 13.46
CA VAL A 49 -6.38 -4.11 12.08
C VAL A 49 -7.86 -4.16 11.73
N ILE A 50 -8.38 -3.05 11.21
CA ILE A 50 -9.69 -2.99 10.56
C ILE A 50 -9.46 -3.27 9.08
N THR A 51 -9.92 -4.41 8.59
CA THR A 51 -9.82 -4.78 7.18
C THR A 51 -11.12 -4.43 6.46
N THR A 52 -11.01 -3.80 5.30
CA THR A 52 -12.13 -3.48 4.41
C THR A 52 -11.87 -4.08 3.03
N THR A 53 -12.94 -4.42 2.31
CA THR A 53 -12.88 -4.81 0.90
C THR A 53 -13.55 -3.72 0.07
N MET A 54 -12.93 -3.30 -1.03
CA MET A 54 -13.57 -2.35 -1.95
C MET A 54 -14.47 -3.11 -2.94
N ASN A 55 -15.77 -2.78 -2.96
CA ASN A 55 -16.70 -3.22 -4.00
C ASN A 55 -16.83 -2.11 -5.05
N PHE A 56 -16.24 -2.28 -6.24
CA PHE A 56 -16.21 -1.27 -7.30
C PHE A 56 -17.46 -1.24 -8.20
N ASN A 57 -18.60 -1.76 -7.72
CA ASN A 57 -19.90 -1.61 -8.38
C ASN A 57 -19.95 -2.07 -9.85
N ALA A 58 -19.30 -3.21 -10.17
CA ALA A 58 -19.52 -3.89 -11.44
C ALA A 58 -20.87 -4.63 -11.39
N PRO A 59 -21.76 -4.48 -12.40
CA PRO A 59 -23.07 -5.12 -12.37
C PRO A 59 -22.94 -6.62 -12.70
N ASN A 60 -23.57 -7.49 -11.89
CA ASN A 60 -23.82 -8.93 -12.15
C ASN A 60 -22.70 -9.96 -11.83
N ASN A 61 -22.33 -10.18 -10.56
CA ASN A 61 -21.34 -11.22 -10.22
C ASN A 61 -21.91 -12.30 -9.28
N GLU A 62 -21.89 -13.57 -9.69
CA GLU A 62 -22.19 -14.74 -8.84
C GLU A 62 -20.96 -15.27 -8.05
N VAL A 63 -19.73 -14.83 -8.38
CA VAL A 63 -18.46 -15.06 -7.64
C VAL A 63 -17.53 -13.85 -7.80
N VAL A 64 -16.75 -13.48 -6.76
CA VAL A 64 -15.76 -12.38 -6.77
C VAL A 64 -14.37 -12.88 -6.40
N ALA A 65 -13.34 -12.51 -7.18
CA ALA A 65 -11.92 -12.71 -6.86
C ALA A 65 -11.13 -11.40 -7.01
N ILE A 66 -10.31 -11.05 -6.01
CA ILE A 66 -9.57 -9.79 -5.93
C ILE A 66 -8.11 -9.97 -6.40
N ARG A 67 -7.67 -9.19 -7.40
CA ARG A 67 -6.26 -8.96 -7.79
C ARG A 67 -6.14 -7.52 -8.32
N VAL A 68 -5.49 -6.63 -7.58
CA VAL A 68 -5.56 -5.17 -7.82
C VAL A 68 -4.93 -4.71 -9.15
N ASN A 69 -5.48 -3.61 -9.68
CA ASN A 69 -4.79 -2.45 -10.29
C ASN A 69 -4.87 -2.09 -11.79
N ARG A 70 -5.79 -2.65 -12.60
CA ARG A 70 -6.09 -2.05 -13.94
C ARG A 70 -7.47 -1.44 -14.12
N TRP A 71 -8.37 -1.57 -13.14
CA TRP A 71 -9.78 -1.21 -13.31
C TRP A 71 -10.25 -0.05 -12.43
N ILE A 72 -9.40 0.47 -11.53
CA ILE A 72 -9.76 1.63 -10.71
C ILE A 72 -9.50 2.89 -11.54
N PRO A 73 -10.54 3.70 -11.87
CA PRO A 73 -10.34 4.95 -12.57
C PRO A 73 -9.44 5.87 -11.76
N LEU A 74 -8.56 6.62 -12.44
CA LEU A 74 -7.59 7.51 -11.79
C LEU A 74 -8.23 8.45 -10.77
N LYS A 75 -9.41 8.98 -11.07
CA LYS A 75 -10.16 9.85 -10.15
C LYS A 75 -10.55 9.15 -8.85
N MET A 76 -10.96 7.88 -8.91
CA MET A 76 -11.24 7.11 -7.69
C MET A 76 -9.97 6.86 -6.87
N MET A 77 -8.83 6.64 -7.52
CA MET A 77 -7.54 6.48 -6.82
C MET A 77 -7.10 7.78 -6.13
N GLU A 78 -7.30 8.93 -6.78
CA GLU A 78 -7.06 10.24 -6.19
C GLU A 78 -7.92 10.46 -4.94
N PHE A 79 -9.23 10.18 -5.00
CA PHE A 79 -10.10 10.25 -3.83
C PHE A 79 -9.70 9.27 -2.73
N LEU A 80 -9.32 8.03 -3.07
CA LEU A 80 -8.86 7.04 -2.11
C LEU A 80 -7.63 7.54 -1.33
N PHE A 81 -6.66 8.15 -2.01
CA PHE A 81 -5.48 8.71 -1.35
C PHE A 81 -5.81 9.90 -0.46
N TYR A 82 -6.77 10.74 -0.84
CA TYR A 82 -7.27 11.81 0.03
C TYR A 82 -8.00 11.27 1.25
N ASP A 83 -8.81 10.22 1.12
CA ASP A 83 -9.46 9.59 2.27
C ASP A 83 -8.45 8.93 3.20
N VAL A 84 -7.44 8.25 2.66
CA VAL A 84 -6.31 7.72 3.44
C VAL A 84 -5.61 8.85 4.19
N ASP A 85 -5.32 9.98 3.54
CA ASP A 85 -4.73 11.13 4.23
C ASP A 85 -5.62 11.66 5.35
N ARG A 86 -6.91 11.85 5.08
CA ARG A 86 -7.87 12.37 6.05
C ARG A 86 -7.96 11.51 7.32
N VAL A 87 -7.94 10.18 7.19
CA VAL A 87 -8.04 9.27 8.35
C VAL A 87 -6.70 8.95 9.01
N LEU A 88 -5.58 9.13 8.29
CA LEU A 88 -4.26 8.90 8.85
C LEU A 88 -3.88 10.06 9.77
N ARG A 89 -3.65 9.75 11.05
CA ARG A 89 -3.15 10.72 12.03
C ARG A 89 -1.74 11.21 11.70
N GLY A 90 -1.40 12.43 12.14
CA GLY A 90 -0.03 12.94 12.07
C GLY A 90 0.99 11.99 12.69
N GLY A 91 2.12 11.78 12.02
CA GLY A 91 3.15 10.79 12.40
C GLY A 91 2.79 9.33 12.10
N GLY A 92 1.59 9.07 11.55
CA GLY A 92 1.18 7.76 11.05
C GLY A 92 1.89 7.36 9.77
N TYR A 93 1.76 6.07 9.40
CA TYR A 93 2.39 5.49 8.22
C TYR A 93 1.37 5.03 7.21
N PHE A 94 1.55 5.46 5.96
CA PHE A 94 0.88 4.92 4.80
C PHE A 94 1.83 3.92 4.11
N TRP A 95 1.42 2.66 4.04
CA TRP A 95 2.17 1.60 3.40
C TRP A 95 1.45 1.14 2.13
N LEU A 96 2.11 1.33 0.98
CA LEU A 96 1.77 0.71 -0.28
C LEU A 96 2.65 -0.53 -0.43
N ASP A 97 2.08 -1.72 -0.36
CA ASP A 97 2.79 -2.98 -0.53
C ASP A 97 2.57 -3.53 -1.94
N HIS A 98 3.65 -3.73 -2.70
CA HIS A 98 3.62 -4.29 -4.05
C HIS A 98 2.52 -3.69 -4.95
N PHE A 99 2.38 -2.36 -4.92
CA PHE A 99 1.44 -1.62 -5.76
C PHE A 99 1.84 -1.77 -7.23
N PHE A 100 0.98 -2.38 -8.03
CA PHE A 100 1.25 -2.75 -9.41
C PHE A 100 0.85 -1.65 -10.41
N SER A 101 1.69 -1.28 -11.36
CA SER A 101 1.29 -0.38 -12.47
C SER A 101 2.22 -0.55 -13.69
N LYS A 102 1.94 0.15 -14.79
CA LYS A 102 2.97 0.38 -15.82
C LYS A 102 4.03 1.32 -15.25
N GLY A 103 5.30 1.10 -15.58
CA GLY A 103 6.39 1.97 -15.13
C GLY A 103 6.15 3.44 -15.51
N VAL A 104 5.65 3.68 -16.72
CA VAL A 104 5.32 5.04 -17.19
C VAL A 104 4.20 5.71 -16.38
N ASP A 105 3.21 4.93 -15.92
CA ASP A 105 2.11 5.46 -15.11
C ASP A 105 2.57 5.69 -13.68
N LEU A 106 3.46 4.84 -13.15
CA LEU A 106 4.09 5.07 -11.86
C LEU A 106 4.83 6.41 -11.86
N ASP A 107 5.63 6.67 -12.90
CA ASP A 107 6.46 7.86 -12.97
C ASP A 107 5.65 9.13 -13.26
N LYS A 108 4.69 9.06 -14.19
CA LYS A 108 3.96 10.25 -14.67
C LYS A 108 2.66 10.54 -13.92
N ILE A 109 2.07 9.55 -13.26
CA ILE A 109 0.74 9.66 -12.67
C ILE A 109 0.78 9.39 -11.16
N TYR A 110 1.11 8.16 -10.76
CA TYR A 110 0.99 7.76 -9.35
C TYR A 110 2.04 8.41 -8.45
N GLY A 111 3.29 8.52 -8.91
CA GLY A 111 4.37 9.19 -8.19
C GLY A 111 4.04 10.65 -7.85
N PRO A 112 3.65 11.49 -8.84
CA PRO A 112 3.18 12.84 -8.59
C PRO A 112 1.93 12.89 -7.70
N LEU A 113 0.96 12.00 -7.91
CA LEU A 113 -0.28 11.97 -7.13
C LEU A 113 -0.02 11.69 -5.65
N ILE A 114 0.80 10.69 -5.34
CA ILE A 114 1.25 10.39 -3.97
C ILE A 114 2.08 11.56 -3.41
N GLY A 115 2.92 12.19 -4.25
CA GLY A 115 3.74 13.33 -3.88
C GLY A 115 2.93 14.54 -3.39
N LYS A 116 1.71 14.76 -3.92
CA LYS A 116 0.81 15.83 -3.48
C LYS A 116 0.41 15.75 -2.01
N LEU A 117 0.48 14.56 -1.39
CA LEU A 117 0.16 14.37 0.02
C LEU A 117 1.24 14.96 0.97
N GLY A 118 2.43 15.29 0.47
CA GLY A 118 3.49 15.90 1.27
C GLY A 118 4.12 14.96 2.32
N TYR A 119 3.95 13.64 2.16
CA TYR A 119 4.48 12.68 3.12
C TYR A 119 5.99 12.50 3.01
N LYS A 120 6.63 12.25 4.15
CA LYS A 120 8.05 11.87 4.19
C LYS A 120 8.21 10.45 3.65
N LYS A 121 9.03 10.27 2.62
CA LYS A 121 9.38 8.93 2.10
C LYS A 121 10.34 8.23 3.05
N VAL A 122 9.89 7.13 3.64
CA VAL A 122 10.72 6.26 4.51
C VAL A 122 11.27 5.08 3.73
N LYS A 123 10.46 4.52 2.82
CA LYS A 123 10.88 3.55 1.81
C LYS A 123 10.22 3.89 0.48
N TRP A 124 10.94 3.77 -0.62
CA TRP A 124 10.43 3.83 -1.98
C TRP A 124 11.24 2.87 -2.83
N ALA A 125 10.73 1.65 -3.01
CA ALA A 125 11.38 0.61 -3.79
C ALA A 125 10.51 0.26 -4.99
N VAL A 126 11.14 0.26 -6.18
CA VAL A 126 10.48 -0.12 -7.43
C VAL A 126 11.20 -1.34 -7.98
N GLY A 127 10.43 -2.36 -8.36
CA GLY A 127 10.96 -3.58 -8.95
C GLY A 127 10.14 -4.00 -10.15
N ASN A 128 10.79 -4.60 -11.13
CA ASN A 128 10.11 -5.11 -12.31
C ASN A 128 9.15 -6.24 -11.92
N LYS A 129 7.92 -6.17 -12.41
CA LYS A 129 7.01 -7.30 -12.36
C LYS A 129 7.35 -8.21 -13.55
N THR A 130 8.11 -9.25 -13.28
CA THR A 130 8.23 -10.38 -14.22
C THR A 130 6.95 -11.19 -14.17
N ASP A 131 6.27 -11.32 -15.30
CA ASP A 131 5.16 -12.27 -15.38
C ASP A 131 5.69 -13.72 -15.35
N SER A 132 4.81 -14.66 -15.03
CA SER A 132 5.15 -16.09 -14.98
C SER A 132 5.54 -16.67 -16.35
N SER A 133 5.36 -15.91 -17.44
CA SER A 133 5.73 -16.23 -18.82
C SER A 133 7.07 -15.59 -19.26
N GLY A 134 7.75 -14.83 -18.39
CA GLY A 134 9.02 -14.14 -18.71
C GLY A 134 8.88 -12.88 -19.58
N LEU A 135 7.67 -12.45 -19.94
CA LEU A 135 7.43 -11.28 -20.79
C LEU A 135 7.47 -9.99 -19.96
N LYS A 136 8.36 -9.08 -20.35
CA LYS A 136 8.48 -7.75 -19.73
C LYS A 136 7.43 -6.80 -20.30
N ASN A 137 6.24 -6.78 -19.72
CA ASN A 137 5.16 -5.90 -20.16
C ASN A 137 5.35 -4.41 -19.74
N GLY A 138 6.56 -4.00 -19.37
CA GLY A 138 6.82 -2.66 -18.80
C GLY A 138 6.11 -2.42 -17.47
N GLU A 139 5.84 -3.51 -16.76
CA GLU A 139 5.06 -3.55 -15.53
C GLU A 139 5.98 -3.56 -14.31
N VAL A 140 5.62 -2.79 -13.28
CA VAL A 140 6.42 -2.63 -12.07
C VAL A 140 5.56 -2.79 -10.81
N TYR A 141 6.21 -3.20 -9.73
CA TYR A 141 5.70 -3.10 -8.38
C TYR A 141 6.39 -1.93 -7.66
N LEU A 142 5.60 -1.18 -6.88
CA LEU A 142 6.07 -0.20 -5.92
C LEU A 142 5.81 -0.73 -4.51
N THR A 143 6.84 -0.81 -3.67
CA THR A 143 6.68 -0.86 -2.22
C THR A 143 7.12 0.48 -1.63
N ALA A 144 6.19 1.21 -1.05
CA ALA A 144 6.45 2.51 -0.43
C ALA A 144 5.95 2.57 1.00
N LEU A 145 6.79 3.07 1.91
CA LEU A 145 6.41 3.42 3.27
C LEU A 145 6.55 4.93 3.42
N LEU A 146 5.46 5.60 3.73
CA LEU A 146 5.36 7.05 3.76
C LEU A 146 4.86 7.49 5.14
N GLN A 147 5.53 8.45 5.76
CA GLN A 147 5.14 8.99 7.06
C GLN A 147 4.44 10.33 6.89
N LYS A 148 3.22 10.45 7.42
CA LYS A 148 2.48 11.70 7.44
C LYS A 148 3.18 12.69 8.39
N PRO A 149 3.41 13.95 7.97
CA PRO A 149 3.98 14.96 8.85
C PRO A 149 3.13 15.17 10.10
N VAL A 150 3.79 15.42 11.23
CA VAL A 150 3.10 15.93 12.43
C VAL A 150 2.90 17.42 12.20
N SER A 151 1.65 17.89 12.15
CA SER A 151 1.36 19.32 12.17
C SER A 151 1.99 19.92 13.43
N ARG A 152 2.81 20.96 13.27
CA ARG A 152 3.36 21.72 14.40
C ARG A 152 2.24 22.43 15.17
#